data_AF-A0A1J3HCF9-F1
#
_entry.id   AF-A0A1J3HCF9-F1
#
_cell.length_a   1.000
_cell.length_b   1.000
_cell.length_c   1.000
_cell.angle_alpha   90.00
_cell.angle_beta   90.00
_cell.angle_gamma   90.00
#
_symmetry.space_group_name_H-M   'P 1'
#
loop_
_entity.id
_entity.type
_entity.pdbx_description
1 polymer ?
#
loop_
_entity_poly.entity_id
_entity_poly.type
_entity_poly.pdbx_seq_one_letter_code
_entity_poly.pdbx_strand_id
1 'polypeptide(L)'
;MGQGPCSEIDCSDLLNHFEHVLESDPLIDEVGFIHPSLFTVLDKEAGVSSACLNEVQPSTETSTSFWNQDHKLGISTDILIQLCKDAKHAFLTALKEYKCHKNARSESSSTNISSGVSCSLRTLENKVMKHSQAILLLSSDFGTAWNARKLILSKQNQPWVLTEELRLSRLVLSNCPKSEPTWSHRRWIIKMLSRNNSTPEEIITKESELVESIGERSKMNYRAWYHRCWLVSYMPVEQVLQELNKSKRWAGLHVADSSCFHYRRRLMLRLLEPLNVKGSNAYDKTEAQKMWMEELDWNKELVERYLGREALWLHRRFLSLNWIMYFARNHSSETGQSIIMNEEIVSFIGKEIQLLKSSMTVPDTKFEDFQAQALHATVYMMWLTKHIPGLWRMLEEKLGTEKLKCVLKIVAQERPNLAFAPNDIFAVLKGLSIN
;
A
#
# COMPACT_ATOMS: atom_id res chain seq x y z
N MET A 1 60.10 17.81 -6.37
CA MET A 1 59.19 17.37 -7.46
C MET A 1 58.01 16.69 -6.76
N GLY A 2 57.07 17.43 -6.21
CA GLY A 2 56.05 18.15 -6.98
C GLY A 2 54.82 17.25 -7.08
N GLN A 3 54.16 16.98 -5.95
CA GLN A 3 52.83 16.37 -5.92
C GLN A 3 51.87 17.34 -6.61
N GLY A 4 51.34 16.94 -7.76
CA GLY A 4 50.25 17.66 -8.43
C GLY A 4 48.93 17.44 -7.70
N PRO A 5 47.99 18.40 -7.72
CA PRO A 5 46.72 18.28 -7.04
C PRO A 5 45.87 17.23 -7.75
N CYS A 6 45.25 16.33 -6.98
CA CYS A 6 44.11 15.54 -7.44
C CYS A 6 43.08 16.52 -8.03
N SER A 7 42.85 16.39 -9.32
CA SER A 7 42.15 17.35 -10.14
C SER A 7 40.72 17.62 -9.65
N GLU A 8 40.42 18.88 -9.37
CA GLU A 8 39.09 19.50 -9.34
C GLU A 8 38.42 19.44 -10.74
N ILE A 9 38.38 18.26 -11.36
CA ILE A 9 37.49 18.01 -12.49
C ILE A 9 36.09 17.83 -11.88
N ASP A 10 35.45 18.99 -11.71
CA ASP A 10 34.06 19.24 -12.09
C ASP A 10 32.91 18.65 -11.24
N CYS A 11 32.87 19.01 -9.95
CA CYS A 11 31.67 18.82 -9.10
C CYS A 11 30.40 19.49 -9.66
N SER A 12 30.55 20.54 -10.48
CA SER A 12 29.43 21.20 -11.16
C SER A 12 28.92 20.35 -12.34
N ASP A 13 29.82 19.73 -13.10
CA ASP A 13 29.42 19.02 -14.32
C ASP A 13 28.68 17.72 -14.06
N LEU A 14 28.99 16.97 -13.00
CA LEU A 14 28.25 15.73 -12.71
C LEU A 14 26.76 15.99 -12.44
N LEU A 15 26.45 17.00 -11.63
CA LEU A 15 25.07 17.40 -11.38
C LEU A 15 24.43 18.00 -12.63
N ASN A 16 25.13 18.86 -13.36
CA ASN A 16 24.62 19.45 -14.60
C ASN A 16 24.32 18.39 -15.65
N HIS A 17 25.18 17.37 -15.79
CA HIS A 17 24.98 16.26 -16.70
C HIS A 17 23.78 15.40 -16.26
N PHE A 18 23.66 15.08 -14.97
CA PHE A 18 22.51 14.35 -14.44
C PHE A 18 21.20 15.10 -14.74
N GLU A 19 21.16 16.39 -14.45
CA GLU A 19 20.00 17.22 -14.71
C GLU A 19 19.71 17.37 -16.21
N HIS A 20 20.75 17.44 -17.05
CA HIS A 20 20.60 17.45 -18.50
C HIS A 20 20.01 16.14 -19.04
N VAL A 21 20.40 14.98 -18.50
CA VAL A 21 19.80 13.69 -18.85
C VAL A 21 18.31 13.68 -18.53
N LEU A 22 17.92 14.16 -17.34
CA LEU A 22 16.52 14.27 -16.93
C LEU A 22 15.70 15.25 -17.79
N GLU A 23 16.32 16.32 -18.30
CA GLU A 23 15.68 17.29 -19.20
C GLU A 23 15.57 16.76 -20.63
N SER A 24 16.56 16.00 -21.09
CA SER A 24 16.64 15.49 -22.47
C SER A 24 15.72 14.31 -22.71
N ASP A 25 15.58 13.44 -21.71
CA ASP A 25 14.57 12.38 -21.72
C ASP A 25 13.51 12.64 -20.65
N PRO A 26 12.44 13.38 -20.98
CA PRO A 26 11.39 13.60 -20.04
C PRO A 26 10.65 12.30 -19.73
N LEU A 27 10.67 11.27 -20.57
CA LEU A 27 9.81 10.08 -20.47
C LEU A 27 10.34 9.01 -19.50
N ILE A 28 11.49 9.24 -18.87
CA ILE A 28 12.09 8.31 -17.90
C ILE A 28 11.05 7.83 -16.89
N ASP A 29 10.84 6.51 -16.84
CA ASP A 29 9.82 5.87 -16.01
C ASP A 29 10.43 5.04 -14.85
N GLU A 30 11.73 4.76 -14.92
CA GLU A 30 12.47 3.98 -13.94
C GLU A 30 13.91 4.47 -13.76
N VAL A 31 14.37 4.49 -12.50
CA VAL A 31 15.75 4.82 -12.11
C VAL A 31 16.32 3.66 -11.32
N GLY A 32 17.58 3.31 -11.59
CA GLY A 32 18.33 2.30 -10.86
C GLY A 32 19.75 2.73 -10.54
N PHE A 33 20.32 2.19 -9.45
CA PHE A 33 21.73 2.34 -9.13
C PHE A 33 22.48 1.10 -9.61
N ILE A 34 23.46 1.30 -10.49
CA ILE A 34 24.07 0.24 -11.27
C ILE A 34 25.58 0.28 -11.07
N HIS A 35 26.20 -0.89 -10.86
CA HIS A 35 27.65 -0.97 -10.82
C HIS A 35 28.20 -0.72 -12.24
N PRO A 36 29.23 0.13 -12.44
CA PRO A 36 29.67 0.54 -13.78
C PRO A 36 30.08 -0.61 -14.70
N SER A 37 30.51 -1.75 -14.15
CA SER A 37 30.81 -2.95 -14.95
C SER A 37 29.62 -3.49 -15.75
N LEU A 38 28.38 -3.16 -15.35
CA LEU A 38 27.16 -3.66 -15.97
C LEU A 38 26.70 -2.81 -17.15
N PHE A 39 27.23 -1.59 -17.35
CA PHE A 39 26.83 -0.73 -18.47
C PHE A 39 27.07 -1.40 -19.83
N THR A 40 28.23 -2.06 -19.99
CA THR A 40 28.55 -2.79 -21.22
C THR A 40 27.65 -4.00 -21.48
N VAL A 41 27.01 -4.55 -20.45
CA VAL A 41 26.04 -5.64 -20.58
C VAL A 41 24.69 -5.07 -21.02
N LEU A 42 24.25 -3.99 -20.37
CA LEU A 42 23.01 -3.29 -20.71
C LEU A 42 23.03 -2.77 -22.15
N ASP A 43 24.15 -2.21 -22.62
CA ASP A 43 24.30 -1.74 -24.00
C ASP A 43 24.16 -2.89 -25.02
N LYS A 44 24.65 -4.09 -24.68
CA LYS A 44 24.49 -5.29 -25.52
C LYS A 44 23.04 -5.78 -25.54
N GLU A 45 22.38 -5.78 -24.38
CA GLU A 45 20.98 -6.21 -24.24
C GLU A 45 20.02 -5.26 -24.95
N ALA A 46 20.31 -3.96 -24.97
CA ALA A 46 19.54 -2.96 -25.70
C ALA A 46 19.74 -2.98 -27.23
N GLY A 47 20.52 -3.94 -27.75
CA GLY A 47 20.70 -4.13 -29.18
C GLY A 47 21.60 -3.09 -29.84
N VAL A 48 22.41 -2.35 -29.07
CA VAL A 48 23.44 -1.47 -29.62
C VAL A 48 24.53 -2.32 -30.27
N SER A 49 24.36 -2.61 -31.57
CA SER A 49 25.34 -3.33 -32.35
C SER A 49 26.65 -2.55 -32.43
N SER A 50 27.77 -3.25 -32.27
CA SER A 50 29.15 -2.72 -32.39
C SER A 50 29.46 -1.96 -33.70
N ALA A 51 28.56 -2.00 -34.69
CA ALA A 51 28.67 -1.23 -35.92
C ALA A 51 28.45 0.29 -35.72
N CYS A 52 27.67 0.71 -34.70
CA CYS A 52 27.47 2.14 -34.40
C CYS A 52 28.62 2.75 -33.56
N LEU A 53 29.53 1.93 -33.05
CA LEU A 53 30.71 2.40 -32.29
C LEU A 53 31.84 2.94 -33.19
N ASN A 54 31.74 2.75 -34.51
CA ASN A 54 32.82 3.08 -35.44
C ASN A 54 32.70 4.48 -36.10
N GLU A 55 31.63 5.23 -35.87
CA GLU A 55 31.49 6.61 -36.40
C GLU A 55 31.46 7.72 -35.34
N VAL A 56 31.56 7.36 -34.05
CA VAL A 56 31.75 8.36 -32.98
C VAL A 56 33.20 8.30 -32.53
N GLN A 57 33.93 9.40 -32.71
CA GLN A 57 35.29 9.53 -32.23
C GLN A 57 35.41 9.14 -30.73
N PRO A 58 36.51 8.51 -30.30
CA PRO A 58 36.77 8.18 -28.90
C PRO A 58 37.14 9.46 -28.14
N SER A 59 36.15 10.30 -27.91
CA SER A 59 36.21 11.40 -26.96
C SER A 59 34.93 11.37 -26.15
N THR A 60 34.95 10.65 -25.03
CA THR A 60 34.58 11.18 -23.71
C THR A 60 34.49 10.05 -22.68
N GLU A 61 35.21 10.20 -21.58
CA GLU A 61 35.13 9.38 -20.37
C GLU A 61 33.75 9.49 -19.64
N THR A 62 32.76 10.17 -20.22
CA THR A 62 31.44 10.42 -19.62
C THR A 62 30.45 9.26 -19.76
N SER A 63 30.76 8.24 -20.57
CA SER A 63 29.93 7.03 -20.73
C SER A 63 29.93 6.10 -19.51
N THR A 64 30.66 6.44 -18.44
CA THR A 64 30.78 5.61 -17.22
C THR A 64 29.87 6.05 -16.07
N SER A 65 29.24 7.22 -16.18
CA SER A 65 28.53 7.85 -15.06
C SER A 65 27.01 7.62 -15.09
N PHE A 66 26.41 7.73 -16.28
CA PHE A 66 24.97 7.57 -16.48
C PHE A 66 24.70 6.69 -17.70
N TRP A 67 23.71 5.83 -17.60
CA TRP A 67 23.20 5.01 -18.69
C TRP A 67 21.73 5.37 -18.90
N ASN A 68 21.34 5.81 -20.10
CA ASN A 68 19.96 6.21 -20.40
C ASN A 68 19.51 5.63 -21.74
N GLN A 69 18.69 4.58 -21.72
CA GLN A 69 18.08 3.95 -22.90
C GLN A 69 16.69 3.42 -22.56
N ASP A 70 15.78 3.37 -23.55
CA ASP A 70 14.40 2.91 -23.38
C ASP A 70 13.65 3.57 -22.20
N HIS A 71 13.94 4.84 -21.94
CA HIS A 71 13.39 5.61 -20.81
C HIS A 71 13.75 5.03 -19.42
N LYS A 72 14.87 4.29 -19.34
CA LYS A 72 15.44 3.74 -18.12
C LYS A 72 16.74 4.44 -17.80
N LEU A 73 16.85 4.99 -16.58
CA LEU A 73 18.05 5.69 -16.14
C LEU A 73 18.85 4.88 -15.11
N GLY A 74 20.02 4.42 -15.52
CA GLY A 74 21.04 3.86 -14.66
C GLY A 74 22.01 4.93 -14.17
N ILE A 75 22.19 5.04 -12.86
CA ILE A 75 23.20 5.93 -12.24
C ILE A 75 24.31 5.05 -11.68
N SER A 76 25.56 5.34 -12.04
CA SER A 76 26.70 4.58 -11.56
C SER A 76 26.85 4.70 -10.04
N THR A 77 27.10 3.56 -9.37
CA THR A 77 27.33 3.53 -7.93
C THR A 77 28.57 4.32 -7.49
N ASP A 78 29.55 4.49 -8.39
CA ASP A 78 30.83 5.15 -8.09
C ASP A 78 30.65 6.65 -7.86
N ILE A 79 29.69 7.26 -8.56
CA ILE A 79 29.41 8.70 -8.46
C ILE A 79 28.33 9.02 -7.43
N LEU A 80 27.60 8.03 -6.92
CA LEU A 80 26.36 8.22 -6.17
C LEU A 80 26.53 9.12 -4.93
N ILE A 81 27.61 8.91 -4.17
CA ILE A 81 27.89 9.70 -2.96
C ILE A 81 28.20 11.16 -3.31
N GLN A 82 29.02 11.37 -4.34
CA GLN A 82 29.42 12.71 -4.77
C GLN A 82 28.23 13.47 -5.36
N LEU A 83 27.52 12.85 -6.30
CA LEU A 83 26.32 13.40 -6.91
C LEU A 83 25.24 13.75 -5.87
N CYS A 84 25.06 12.92 -4.83
CA CYS A 84 24.12 13.21 -3.74
C CYS A 84 24.54 14.44 -2.91
N LYS A 85 25.83 14.61 -2.63
CA LYS A 85 26.35 15.81 -1.94
C LYS A 85 26.13 17.06 -2.78
N ASP A 86 26.41 16.99 -4.08
CA ASP A 86 26.29 18.12 -5.00
C ASP A 86 24.84 18.52 -5.20
N ALA A 87 23.95 17.55 -5.46
CA ALA A 87 22.51 17.78 -5.56
C ALA A 87 21.93 18.38 -4.27
N LYS A 88 22.37 17.91 -3.10
CA LYS A 88 21.97 18.47 -1.80
C LYS A 88 22.44 19.91 -1.65
N HIS A 89 23.69 20.21 -1.99
CA HIS A 89 24.25 21.55 -1.88
C HIS A 89 23.54 22.54 -2.81
N ALA A 90 23.34 22.16 -4.08
CA ALA A 90 22.62 22.95 -5.07
C ALA A 90 21.17 23.22 -4.63
N PHE A 91 20.47 22.19 -4.16
CA PHE A 91 19.10 22.34 -3.64
C PHE A 91 19.04 23.30 -2.44
N LEU A 92 19.92 23.13 -1.44
CA LEU A 92 19.90 23.97 -0.24
C LEU A 92 20.26 25.44 -0.57
N THR A 93 21.18 25.65 -1.50
CA THR A 93 21.55 26.99 -2.00
C THR A 93 20.36 27.65 -2.70
N ALA A 94 19.74 26.96 -3.67
CA ALA A 94 18.56 27.47 -4.36
C ALA A 94 17.39 27.74 -3.40
N LEU A 95 17.16 26.86 -2.41
CA LEU A 95 16.13 27.06 -1.41
C LEU A 95 16.41 28.27 -0.50
N LYS A 96 17.67 28.51 -0.16
CA LYS A 96 18.08 29.69 0.62
C LYS A 96 17.82 30.97 -0.16
N GLU A 97 18.25 31.04 -1.42
CA GLU A 97 18.00 32.18 -2.32
C GLU A 97 16.51 32.46 -2.46
N TYR A 98 15.71 31.42 -2.70
CA TYR A 98 14.25 31.52 -2.77
C TYR A 98 13.63 32.09 -1.50
N LYS A 99 14.05 31.61 -0.31
CA LYS A 99 13.54 32.09 0.98
C LYS A 99 13.95 33.54 1.24
N CYS A 100 15.19 33.92 0.96
CA CYS A 100 15.68 35.29 1.10
C CYS A 100 14.85 36.26 0.23
N HIS A 101 14.64 35.92 -1.05
CA HIS A 101 13.85 36.75 -1.96
C HIS A 101 12.36 36.80 -1.57
N LYS A 102 11.82 35.73 -0.98
CA LYS A 102 10.44 35.71 -0.46
C LYS A 102 10.29 36.62 0.77
N ASN A 103 11.23 36.56 1.71
CA ASN A 103 11.16 37.37 2.94
C ASN A 103 11.33 38.87 2.66
N ALA A 104 12.23 39.23 1.74
CA ALA A 104 12.37 40.62 1.29
C ALA A 104 11.04 41.19 0.73
N ARG A 105 10.22 40.35 0.09
CA ARG A 105 8.91 40.73 -0.45
C ARG A 105 7.83 40.92 0.64
N SER A 106 7.90 40.18 1.76
CA SER A 106 6.97 40.39 2.88
C SER A 106 7.26 41.66 3.68
N GLU A 107 8.50 42.18 3.61
CA GLU A 107 8.89 43.42 4.29
C GLU A 107 8.66 44.67 3.41
N SER A 108 8.64 44.53 2.08
CA SER A 108 8.51 45.64 1.12
C SER A 108 7.08 45.92 0.64
N SER A 109 6.05 45.64 1.42
CA SER A 109 4.63 45.66 1.01
C SER A 109 4.01 47.06 0.81
N SER A 110 4.73 48.02 0.24
CA SER A 110 4.23 49.37 -0.03
C SER A 110 4.81 50.02 -1.29
N THR A 111 4.93 49.30 -2.40
CA THR A 111 5.06 49.94 -3.73
C THR A 111 4.75 48.95 -4.85
N ASN A 112 4.12 49.45 -5.93
CA ASN A 112 3.74 48.67 -7.11
C ASN A 112 4.99 48.09 -7.79
N ILE A 113 5.21 46.78 -7.66
CA ILE A 113 6.37 46.09 -8.23
C ILE A 113 6.03 45.49 -9.60
N SER A 114 6.93 45.77 -10.54
CA SER A 114 6.93 45.51 -11.99
C SER A 114 7.08 44.03 -12.40
N SER A 115 6.80 43.77 -13.68
CA SER A 115 6.91 42.47 -14.37
C SER A 115 8.29 41.78 -14.26
N GLY A 116 9.38 42.54 -14.09
CA GLY A 116 10.74 42.00 -13.95
C GLY A 116 10.96 41.18 -12.68
N VAL A 117 10.32 41.54 -11.57
CA VAL A 117 10.48 40.84 -10.28
C VAL A 117 9.68 39.53 -10.23
N SER A 118 8.56 39.46 -10.97
CA SER A 118 7.80 38.22 -11.17
C SER A 118 8.62 37.17 -11.93
N CYS A 119 9.38 37.60 -12.94
CA CYS A 119 10.28 36.74 -13.72
C CYS A 119 11.44 36.18 -12.86
N SER A 120 12.04 37.01 -12.00
CA SER A 120 13.07 36.59 -11.05
C SER A 120 12.59 35.49 -10.09
N LEU A 121 11.41 35.67 -9.49
CA LEU A 121 10.85 34.68 -8.56
C LEU A 121 10.55 33.34 -9.25
N ARG A 122 9.99 33.36 -10.46
CA ARG A 122 9.73 32.15 -11.24
C ARG A 122 11.02 31.39 -11.57
N THR A 123 12.09 32.11 -11.86
CA THR A 123 13.41 31.52 -12.11
C THR A 123 13.95 30.80 -10.86
N LEU A 124 13.80 31.41 -9.68
CA LEU A 124 14.18 30.78 -8.41
C LEU A 124 13.31 29.55 -8.09
N GLU A 125 12.00 29.63 -8.34
CA GLU A 125 11.10 28.47 -8.18
C GLU A 125 11.54 27.32 -9.08
N ASN A 126 11.85 27.59 -10.36
CA ASN A 126 12.33 26.59 -11.29
C ASN A 126 13.65 25.95 -10.83
N LYS A 127 14.61 26.73 -10.32
CA LYS A 127 15.86 26.19 -9.74
C LYS A 127 15.60 25.26 -8.55
N VAL A 128 14.73 25.68 -7.63
CA VAL A 128 14.34 24.83 -6.49
C VAL A 128 13.67 23.54 -6.96
N MET A 129 12.78 23.61 -7.97
CA MET A 129 12.11 22.44 -8.53
C MET A 129 13.08 21.51 -9.27
N LYS A 130 14.06 22.05 -10.01
CA LYS A 130 15.10 21.29 -10.72
C LYS A 130 16.01 20.52 -9.75
N HIS A 131 16.69 21.24 -8.84
CA HIS A 131 17.61 20.61 -7.89
C HIS A 131 16.89 19.71 -6.87
N SER A 132 15.64 20.01 -6.52
CA SER A 132 14.85 19.11 -5.66
C SER A 132 14.49 17.80 -6.35
N GLN A 133 14.23 17.81 -7.67
CA GLN A 133 14.03 16.57 -8.42
C GLN A 133 15.30 15.71 -8.39
N ALA A 134 16.47 16.30 -8.65
CA ALA A 134 17.74 15.59 -8.63
C ALA A 134 17.99 14.90 -7.26
N ILE A 135 17.91 15.64 -6.15
CA ILE A 135 18.16 15.05 -4.82
C ILE A 135 17.10 14.02 -4.41
N LEU A 136 15.85 14.13 -4.87
CA LEU A 136 14.79 13.17 -4.54
C LEU A 136 14.94 11.83 -5.26
N LEU A 137 15.50 11.82 -6.48
CA LEU A 137 15.84 10.59 -7.19
C LEU A 137 17.02 9.85 -6.54
N LEU A 138 17.93 10.59 -5.90
CA LEU A 138 19.08 10.04 -5.19
C LEU A 138 18.77 9.68 -3.73
N SER A 139 17.87 10.44 -3.09
CA SER A 139 17.51 10.33 -1.68
C SER A 139 16.02 10.67 -1.48
N SER A 140 15.16 9.67 -1.67
CA SER A 140 13.69 9.80 -1.60
C SER A 140 13.16 10.33 -0.26
N ASP A 141 13.92 10.15 0.82
CA ASP A 141 13.48 10.51 2.17
C ASP A 141 13.89 11.94 2.59
N PHE A 142 14.41 12.74 1.64
CA PHE A 142 14.79 14.12 1.89
C PHE A 142 13.56 15.04 2.04
N GLY A 143 12.92 14.99 3.21
CA GLY A 143 11.64 15.67 3.49
C GLY A 143 11.64 17.18 3.24
N THR A 144 12.78 17.85 3.39
CA THR A 144 12.92 19.28 3.08
C THR A 144 12.67 19.58 1.60
N ALA A 145 13.11 18.70 0.69
CA ALA A 145 12.85 18.83 -0.75
C ALA A 145 11.35 18.67 -1.03
N TRP A 146 10.71 17.62 -0.52
CA TRP A 146 9.27 17.43 -0.67
C TRP A 146 8.47 18.64 -0.16
N ASN A 147 8.83 19.19 1.00
CA ASN A 147 8.14 20.35 1.56
C ASN A 147 8.38 21.65 0.76
N ALA A 148 9.57 21.84 0.20
CA ALA A 148 9.85 22.95 -0.71
C ALA A 148 8.98 22.87 -1.98
N ARG A 149 8.85 21.68 -2.57
CA ARG A 149 7.97 21.44 -3.71
C ARG A 149 6.51 21.73 -3.38
N LYS A 150 5.99 21.25 -2.23
CA LYS A 150 4.62 21.57 -1.76
C LYS A 150 4.39 23.08 -1.66
N LEU A 151 5.35 23.84 -1.12
CA LEU A 151 5.25 25.29 -0.95
C LEU A 151 5.16 26.05 -2.29
N ILE A 152 5.88 25.58 -3.30
CA ILE A 152 5.88 26.18 -4.64
C ILE A 152 4.58 25.78 -5.37
N LEU A 153 4.27 24.48 -5.40
CA LEU A 153 3.11 23.94 -6.11
C LEU A 153 1.77 24.43 -5.55
N SER A 154 1.67 24.64 -4.23
CA SER A 154 0.44 25.17 -3.62
C SER A 154 0.05 26.55 -4.14
N LYS A 155 1.00 27.31 -4.69
CA LYS A 155 0.76 28.65 -5.25
C LYS A 155 0.33 28.61 -6.71
N GLN A 156 0.74 27.60 -7.45
CA GLN A 156 0.47 27.49 -8.87
C GLN A 156 -0.96 26.99 -9.12
N ASN A 157 -1.47 26.08 -8.28
CA ASN A 157 -2.85 25.54 -8.30
C ASN A 157 -3.31 25.04 -9.69
N GLN A 158 -2.38 24.54 -10.51
CA GLN A 158 -2.65 24.05 -11.85
C GLN A 158 -2.67 22.51 -11.90
N PRO A 159 -3.75 21.87 -12.39
CA PRO A 159 -3.88 20.40 -12.37
C PRO A 159 -2.79 19.64 -13.14
N TRP A 160 -2.32 20.18 -14.27
CA TRP A 160 -1.29 19.51 -15.07
C TRP A 160 0.05 19.45 -14.32
N VAL A 161 0.42 20.52 -13.58
CA VAL A 161 1.67 20.56 -12.79
C VAL A 161 1.63 19.51 -11.68
N LEU A 162 0.46 19.32 -11.05
CA LEU A 162 0.26 18.28 -10.04
C LEU A 162 0.31 16.87 -10.66
N THR A 163 -0.09 16.72 -11.91
CA THR A 163 0.02 15.45 -12.66
C THR A 163 1.49 15.13 -12.98
N GLU A 164 2.28 16.12 -13.40
CA GLU A 164 3.74 15.97 -13.55
C GLU A 164 4.42 15.65 -12.22
N GLU A 165 3.93 16.20 -11.11
CA GLU A 165 4.44 15.88 -9.78
C GLU A 165 4.12 14.41 -9.36
N LEU A 166 2.96 13.88 -9.78
CA LEU A 166 2.66 12.44 -9.63
C LEU A 166 3.60 11.58 -10.49
N ARG A 167 4.06 12.08 -11.64
CA ARG A 167 5.04 11.41 -12.50
C ARG A 167 6.41 11.35 -11.86
N LEU A 168 6.91 12.48 -11.34
CA LEU A 168 8.16 12.51 -10.57
C LEU A 168 8.12 11.56 -9.37
N SER A 169 7.06 11.61 -8.56
CA SER A 169 6.97 10.72 -7.39
C SER A 169 6.78 9.25 -7.78
N ARG A 170 6.25 8.94 -8.98
CA ARG A 170 6.23 7.57 -9.52
C ARG A 170 7.65 7.13 -9.85
N LEU A 171 8.43 8.01 -10.50
CA LEU A 171 9.83 7.76 -10.82
C LEU A 171 10.66 7.50 -9.55
N VAL A 172 10.48 8.30 -8.48
CA VAL A 172 11.14 8.04 -7.19
C VAL A 172 10.75 6.68 -6.60
N LEU A 173 9.48 6.26 -6.73
CA LEU A 173 9.00 4.95 -6.25
C LEU A 173 9.42 3.76 -7.13
N SER A 174 9.97 3.99 -8.33
CA SER A 174 10.56 2.93 -9.14
C SER A 174 11.77 2.32 -8.41
N ASN A 175 12.63 3.18 -7.87
CA ASN A 175 13.82 2.81 -7.10
C ASN A 175 13.55 2.61 -5.60
N CYS A 176 12.73 3.48 -5.00
CA CYS A 176 12.48 3.52 -3.55
C CYS A 176 11.02 3.18 -3.19
N PRO A 177 10.52 1.96 -3.45
CA PRO A 177 9.09 1.62 -3.34
C PRO A 177 8.54 1.74 -1.91
N LYS A 178 9.40 1.72 -0.89
CA LYS A 178 9.06 1.82 0.54
C LYS A 178 9.30 3.21 1.13
N SER A 179 9.44 4.27 0.32
CA SER A 179 9.63 5.64 0.85
C SER A 179 8.31 6.25 1.35
N GLU A 180 8.17 6.44 2.67
CA GLU A 180 6.99 7.11 3.26
C GLU A 180 6.82 8.55 2.83
N PRO A 181 7.88 9.40 2.81
CA PRO A 181 7.74 10.78 2.40
C PRO A 181 7.18 10.89 0.98
N THR A 182 7.58 9.99 0.09
CA THR A 182 7.08 9.93 -1.29
C THR A 182 5.59 9.57 -1.33
N TRP A 183 5.16 8.50 -0.64
CA TRP A 183 3.74 8.15 -0.55
C TRP A 183 2.90 9.25 0.11
N SER A 184 3.41 9.88 1.17
CA SER A 184 2.77 11.01 1.84
C SER A 184 2.61 12.22 0.91
N HIS A 185 3.63 12.51 0.09
CA HIS A 185 3.57 13.55 -0.93
C HIS A 185 2.53 13.23 -2.01
N ARG A 186 2.46 11.99 -2.51
CA ARG A 186 1.40 11.56 -3.43
C ARG A 186 0.00 11.79 -2.88
N ARG A 187 -0.26 11.39 -1.62
CA ARG A 187 -1.53 11.65 -0.95
C ARG A 187 -1.84 13.14 -0.85
N TRP A 188 -0.84 13.97 -0.60
CA TRP A 188 -1.00 15.43 -0.60
C TRP A 188 -1.39 15.96 -1.98
N ILE A 189 -0.74 15.49 -3.06
CA ILE A 189 -1.07 15.90 -4.43
C ILE A 189 -2.52 15.53 -4.78
N ILE A 190 -2.92 14.29 -4.49
CA ILE A 190 -4.29 13.83 -4.77
C ILE A 190 -5.30 14.66 -3.98
N LYS A 191 -5.06 14.92 -2.69
CA LYS A 191 -5.89 15.84 -1.90
C LYS A 191 -6.01 17.23 -2.51
N MET A 192 -4.93 17.76 -3.10
CA MET A 192 -4.95 19.05 -3.78
C MET A 192 -5.80 19.00 -5.07
N LEU A 193 -5.66 17.93 -5.85
CA LEU A 193 -6.45 17.71 -7.08
C LEU A 193 -7.95 17.59 -6.78
N SER A 194 -8.31 16.90 -5.69
CA SER A 194 -9.70 16.72 -5.24
C SER A 194 -10.38 17.99 -4.72
N ARG A 195 -9.66 19.09 -4.51
CA ARG A 195 -10.26 20.34 -3.97
C ARG A 195 -11.08 21.11 -4.99
N ASN A 196 -10.72 21.03 -6.27
CA ASN A 196 -11.28 21.87 -7.32
C ASN A 196 -12.24 21.13 -8.26
N ASN A 197 -12.38 19.80 -8.12
CA ASN A 197 -13.33 18.91 -8.81
C ASN A 197 -13.38 17.57 -8.05
N SER A 198 -14.39 16.72 -8.32
CA SER A 198 -14.32 15.30 -7.96
C SER A 198 -13.00 14.72 -8.45
N THR A 199 -12.29 13.95 -7.63
CA THR A 199 -11.05 13.28 -8.07
C THR A 199 -11.35 12.51 -9.34
N PRO A 200 -10.67 12.79 -10.46
CA PRO A 200 -10.88 12.03 -11.69
C PRO A 200 -10.69 10.53 -11.42
N GLU A 201 -11.69 9.73 -11.79
CA GLU A 201 -11.67 8.27 -11.63
C GLU A 201 -10.42 7.64 -12.26
N GLU A 202 -9.93 8.26 -13.35
CA GLU A 202 -8.68 7.92 -14.02
C GLU A 202 -7.45 8.03 -13.11
N ILE A 203 -7.36 9.06 -12.26
CA ILE A 203 -6.24 9.20 -11.32
C ILE A 203 -6.29 8.06 -10.30
N ILE A 204 -7.46 7.78 -9.74
CA ILE A 204 -7.62 6.70 -8.75
C ILE A 204 -7.23 5.35 -9.36
N THR A 205 -7.66 5.09 -10.60
CA THR A 205 -7.32 3.87 -11.35
C THR A 205 -5.81 3.76 -11.56
N LYS A 206 -5.16 4.82 -12.07
CA LYS A 206 -3.69 4.86 -12.27
C LYS A 206 -2.90 4.71 -10.96
N GLU A 207 -3.42 5.23 -9.85
CA GLU A 207 -2.80 5.06 -8.52
C GLU A 207 -2.96 3.63 -8.00
N SER A 208 -4.11 3.00 -8.23
CA SER A 208 -4.38 1.60 -7.87
C SER A 208 -3.45 0.65 -8.63
N GLU A 209 -3.31 0.87 -9.95
CA GLU A 209 -2.36 0.14 -10.81
C GLU A 209 -0.91 0.36 -10.42
N LEU A 210 -0.54 1.58 -10.00
CA LEU A 210 0.79 1.83 -9.47
C LEU A 210 1.06 0.95 -8.25
N VAL A 211 0.17 0.94 -7.25
CA VAL A 211 0.34 0.10 -6.06
C VAL A 211 0.47 -1.38 -6.41
N GLU A 212 -0.33 -1.86 -7.36
CA GLU A 212 -0.26 -3.23 -7.86
C GLU A 212 1.11 -3.54 -8.47
N SER A 213 1.61 -2.67 -9.37
CA SER A 213 2.95 -2.81 -9.95
C SER A 213 4.06 -2.78 -8.89
N ILE A 214 3.89 -2.00 -7.81
CA ILE A 214 4.85 -1.91 -6.71
C ILE A 214 4.79 -3.18 -5.86
N GLY A 215 3.59 -3.71 -5.60
CA GLY A 215 3.38 -4.92 -4.84
C GLY A 215 4.07 -6.13 -5.46
N GLU A 216 4.13 -6.20 -6.78
CA GLU A 216 4.74 -7.30 -7.52
C GLU A 216 6.26 -7.31 -7.36
N ARG A 217 6.90 -6.14 -7.53
CA ARG A 217 8.36 -5.98 -7.42
C ARG A 217 8.88 -5.90 -5.99
N SER A 218 8.06 -5.43 -5.05
CA SER A 218 8.42 -5.22 -3.65
C SER A 218 7.43 -5.91 -2.72
N LYS A 219 7.70 -7.19 -2.41
CA LYS A 219 6.91 -7.98 -1.45
C LYS A 219 6.76 -7.27 -0.09
N MET A 220 5.60 -7.47 0.52
CA MET A 220 5.24 -6.93 1.85
C MET A 220 5.36 -5.41 1.95
N ASN A 221 4.96 -4.67 0.90
CA ASN A 221 4.98 -3.22 0.92
C ASN A 221 3.71 -2.63 1.57
N TYR A 222 3.71 -2.58 2.90
CA TYR A 222 2.60 -1.99 3.65
C TYR A 222 2.30 -0.54 3.26
N ARG A 223 3.31 0.26 2.88
CA ARG A 223 3.11 1.68 2.53
C ARG A 223 2.29 1.84 1.24
N ALA A 224 2.59 1.02 0.24
CA ALA A 224 1.84 0.99 -1.02
C ALA A 224 0.39 0.53 -0.78
N TRP A 225 0.20 -0.56 -0.04
CA TRP A 225 -1.14 -1.05 0.31
C TRP A 225 -1.93 -0.06 1.18
N TYR A 226 -1.28 0.61 2.12
CA TYR A 226 -1.89 1.67 2.91
C TYR A 226 -2.37 2.83 2.04
N HIS A 227 -1.57 3.24 1.04
CA HIS A 227 -1.99 4.22 0.04
C HIS A 227 -3.24 3.76 -0.71
N ARG A 228 -3.30 2.50 -1.17
CA ARG A 228 -4.48 1.94 -1.84
C ARG A 228 -5.71 1.90 -0.93
N CYS A 229 -5.56 1.52 0.34
CA CYS A 229 -6.64 1.59 1.34
C CYS A 229 -7.13 3.02 1.56
N TRP A 230 -6.23 3.99 1.57
CA TRP A 230 -6.56 5.41 1.70
C TRP A 230 -7.34 5.92 0.49
N LEU A 231 -7.01 5.47 -0.73
CA LEU A 231 -7.73 5.85 -1.96
C LEU A 231 -9.22 5.46 -1.93
N VAL A 232 -9.59 4.42 -1.19
CA VAL A 232 -10.99 3.93 -1.11
C VAL A 232 -11.96 5.03 -0.67
N SER A 233 -11.53 6.02 0.14
CA SER A 233 -12.41 7.13 0.53
C SER A 233 -12.76 8.09 -0.62
N TYR A 234 -12.08 7.98 -1.76
CA TYR A 234 -12.30 8.79 -2.95
C TYR A 234 -13.03 8.01 -4.06
N MET A 235 -13.24 6.71 -3.89
CA MET A 235 -13.85 5.85 -4.90
C MET A 235 -15.39 5.95 -4.87
N PRO A 236 -16.05 6.06 -6.04
CA PRO A 236 -17.47 5.76 -6.17
C PRO A 236 -17.72 4.26 -5.96
N VAL A 237 -18.97 3.88 -5.70
CA VAL A 237 -19.34 2.49 -5.36
C VAL A 237 -18.98 1.53 -6.50
N GLU A 238 -19.19 1.95 -7.75
CA GLU A 238 -18.89 1.20 -8.96
C GLU A 238 -17.40 0.84 -9.04
N GLN A 239 -16.52 1.80 -8.74
CA GLN A 239 -15.07 1.56 -8.74
C GLN A 239 -14.64 0.66 -7.57
N VAL A 240 -15.31 0.75 -6.41
CA VAL A 240 -15.08 -0.17 -5.27
C VAL A 240 -15.40 -1.61 -5.65
N LEU A 241 -16.52 -1.83 -6.37
CA LEU A 241 -16.90 -3.15 -6.88
C LEU A 241 -15.87 -3.70 -7.87
N GLN A 242 -15.42 -2.87 -8.81
CA GLN A 242 -14.36 -3.25 -9.77
C GLN A 242 -13.06 -3.63 -9.06
N GLU A 243 -12.62 -2.85 -8.08
CA GLU A 243 -11.41 -3.13 -7.28
C GLU A 243 -11.55 -4.40 -6.43
N LEU A 244 -12.74 -4.68 -5.90
CA LEU A 244 -12.99 -5.93 -5.15
C LEU A 244 -12.87 -7.15 -6.07
N ASN A 245 -13.39 -7.06 -7.30
CA ASN A 245 -13.24 -8.10 -8.31
C ASN A 245 -11.78 -8.27 -8.76
N LYS A 246 -11.10 -7.16 -9.09
CA LYS A 246 -9.70 -7.15 -9.53
C LYS A 246 -8.77 -7.76 -8.48
N SER A 247 -8.90 -7.34 -7.23
CA SER A 247 -8.06 -7.81 -6.13
C SER A 247 -8.27 -9.28 -5.75
N LYS A 248 -9.36 -9.92 -6.21
CA LYS A 248 -9.65 -11.34 -5.92
C LYS A 248 -8.59 -12.26 -6.52
N ARG A 249 -8.17 -11.99 -7.76
CA ARG A 249 -7.10 -12.74 -8.43
C ARG A 249 -5.76 -12.60 -7.69
N TRP A 250 -5.41 -11.37 -7.33
CA TRP A 250 -4.17 -11.10 -6.59
C TRP A 250 -4.14 -11.85 -5.26
N ALA A 251 -5.17 -11.71 -4.44
CA ALA A 251 -5.25 -12.36 -3.14
C ALA A 251 -5.26 -13.90 -3.23
N GLY A 252 -5.85 -14.47 -4.29
CA GLY A 252 -5.85 -15.92 -4.54
C GLY A 252 -4.47 -16.48 -4.93
N LEU A 253 -3.62 -15.68 -5.56
CA LEU A 253 -2.21 -16.02 -5.88
C LEU A 253 -1.26 -15.71 -4.71
N HIS A 254 -1.57 -14.68 -3.93
CA HIS A 254 -0.75 -14.16 -2.84
C HIS A 254 -1.41 -14.34 -1.47
N VAL A 255 -1.79 -15.57 -1.12
CA VAL A 255 -2.54 -15.87 0.12
C VAL A 255 -1.82 -15.50 1.42
N ALA A 256 -0.50 -15.33 1.39
CA ALA A 256 0.29 -14.86 2.51
C ALA A 256 0.34 -13.31 2.63
N ASP A 257 -0.16 -12.57 1.63
CA ASP A 257 -0.17 -11.11 1.65
C ASP A 257 -1.36 -10.59 2.48
N SER A 258 -1.11 -10.42 3.78
CA SER A 258 -2.07 -9.86 4.73
C SER A 258 -2.49 -8.42 4.39
N SER A 259 -1.65 -7.68 3.65
CA SER A 259 -1.94 -6.30 3.26
C SER A 259 -2.99 -6.27 2.13
N CYS A 260 -2.95 -7.23 1.20
CA CYS A 260 -3.99 -7.41 0.20
C CYS A 260 -5.34 -7.72 0.86
N PHE A 261 -5.39 -8.65 1.82
CA PHE A 261 -6.63 -8.92 2.56
C PHE A 261 -7.10 -7.71 3.38
N HIS A 262 -6.19 -6.89 3.93
CA HIS A 262 -6.58 -5.63 4.55
C HIS A 262 -7.24 -4.67 3.55
N TYR A 263 -6.73 -4.57 2.33
CA TYR A 263 -7.35 -3.78 1.27
C TYR A 263 -8.75 -4.29 0.90
N ARG A 264 -8.92 -5.61 0.73
CA ARG A 264 -10.24 -6.22 0.50
C ARG A 264 -11.24 -5.87 1.60
N ARG A 265 -10.82 -5.98 2.87
CA ARG A 265 -11.65 -5.59 4.02
C ARG A 265 -12.06 -4.12 3.96
N ARG A 266 -11.15 -3.22 3.54
CA ARG A 266 -11.46 -1.79 3.38
C ARG A 266 -12.48 -1.54 2.27
N LEU A 267 -12.37 -2.22 1.14
CA LEU A 267 -13.36 -2.15 0.05
C LEU A 267 -14.73 -2.64 0.50
N MET A 268 -14.79 -3.78 1.18
CA MET A 268 -16.04 -4.34 1.70
C MET A 268 -16.70 -3.43 2.73
N LEU A 269 -15.93 -2.83 3.65
CA LEU A 269 -16.47 -1.84 4.59
C LEU A 269 -17.06 -0.63 3.87
N ARG A 270 -16.42 -0.16 2.80
CA ARG A 270 -16.91 0.96 1.99
C ARG A 270 -18.27 0.65 1.34
N LEU A 271 -18.50 -0.61 0.94
CA LEU A 271 -19.79 -1.08 0.42
C LEU A 271 -20.90 -1.12 1.49
N LEU A 272 -20.54 -1.23 2.78
CA LEU A 272 -21.51 -1.20 3.89
C LEU A 272 -21.86 0.22 4.36
N GLU A 273 -21.05 1.23 4.05
CA GLU A 273 -21.28 2.62 4.49
C GLU A 273 -22.67 3.16 4.10
N PRO A 274 -23.19 2.94 2.87
CA PRO A 274 -24.53 3.38 2.49
C PRO A 274 -25.65 2.73 3.33
N LEU A 275 -25.46 1.49 3.75
CA LEU A 275 -26.46 0.73 4.53
C LEU A 275 -26.66 1.30 5.95
N ASN A 276 -25.68 2.05 6.46
CA ASN A 276 -25.75 2.70 7.77
C ASN A 276 -26.57 4.01 7.76
N VAL A 277 -26.96 4.52 6.59
CA VAL A 277 -27.73 5.76 6.47
C VAL A 277 -29.23 5.44 6.52
N LYS A 278 -30.00 6.18 7.34
CA LYS A 278 -31.47 6.04 7.42
C LYS A 278 -32.08 6.28 6.03
N GLY A 279 -32.66 5.23 5.44
CA GLY A 279 -33.24 5.26 4.09
C GLY A 279 -32.66 4.23 3.10
N SER A 280 -31.77 3.33 3.53
CA SER A 280 -31.27 2.23 2.68
C SER A 280 -32.41 1.38 2.12
N ASN A 281 -32.42 1.17 0.80
CA ASN A 281 -33.39 0.31 0.13
C ASN A 281 -33.11 -1.17 0.47
N ALA A 282 -34.18 -1.98 0.55
CA ALA A 282 -34.06 -3.42 0.83
C ALA A 282 -33.23 -4.18 -0.24
N TYR A 283 -33.23 -3.68 -1.48
CA TYR A 283 -32.45 -4.21 -2.59
C TYR A 283 -30.93 -4.11 -2.32
N ASP A 284 -30.45 -2.94 -1.89
CA ASP A 284 -29.02 -2.70 -1.64
C ASP A 284 -28.50 -3.59 -0.50
N LYS A 285 -29.34 -3.82 0.53
CA LYS A 285 -29.01 -4.75 1.62
C LYS A 285 -28.91 -6.20 1.14
N THR A 286 -29.82 -6.62 0.25
CA THR A 286 -29.84 -7.98 -0.30
C THR A 286 -28.62 -8.25 -1.17
N GLU A 287 -28.24 -7.29 -2.03
CA GLU A 287 -27.05 -7.42 -2.88
C GLU A 287 -25.77 -7.42 -2.03
N ALA A 288 -25.66 -6.53 -1.04
CA ALA A 288 -24.53 -6.53 -0.12
C ALA A 288 -24.41 -7.84 0.68
N GLN A 289 -25.54 -8.42 1.10
CA GLN A 289 -25.57 -9.71 1.79
C GLN A 289 -25.07 -10.83 0.88
N LYS A 290 -25.51 -10.87 -0.39
CA LYS A 290 -25.06 -11.83 -1.39
C LYS A 290 -23.55 -11.74 -1.62
N MET A 291 -23.03 -10.53 -1.86
CA MET A 291 -21.59 -10.29 -2.01
C MET A 291 -20.78 -10.76 -0.79
N TRP A 292 -21.30 -10.55 0.42
CA TRP A 292 -20.65 -10.99 1.65
C TRP A 292 -20.58 -12.51 1.74
N MET A 293 -21.66 -13.20 1.35
CA MET A 293 -21.71 -14.67 1.29
C MET A 293 -20.76 -15.23 0.25
N GLU A 294 -20.66 -14.62 -0.93
CA GLU A 294 -19.70 -15.02 -1.96
C GLU A 294 -18.24 -14.88 -1.49
N GLU A 295 -17.92 -13.82 -0.74
CA GLU A 295 -16.59 -13.65 -0.16
C GLU A 295 -16.31 -14.68 0.96
N LEU A 296 -17.31 -15.01 1.78
CA LEU A 296 -17.22 -16.10 2.75
C LEU A 296 -16.97 -17.44 2.04
N ASP A 297 -17.74 -17.78 1.02
CA ASP A 297 -17.58 -19.05 0.33
C ASP A 297 -16.21 -19.13 -0.38
N TRP A 298 -15.76 -18.04 -1.00
CA TRP A 298 -14.41 -17.97 -1.59
C TRP A 298 -13.29 -18.06 -0.56
N ASN A 299 -13.42 -17.39 0.59
CA ASN A 299 -12.44 -17.48 1.66
C ASN A 299 -12.35 -18.92 2.22
N LYS A 300 -13.47 -19.64 2.28
CA LYS A 300 -13.51 -21.06 2.65
C LYS A 300 -12.67 -21.90 1.67
N GLU A 301 -12.86 -21.70 0.35
CA GLU A 301 -12.06 -22.41 -0.67
C GLU A 301 -10.55 -22.16 -0.48
N LEU A 302 -10.15 -20.93 -0.15
CA LEU A 302 -8.74 -20.62 0.11
C LEU A 302 -8.23 -21.30 1.37
N VAL A 303 -9.03 -21.32 2.45
CA VAL A 303 -8.66 -21.98 3.72
C VAL A 303 -8.50 -23.49 3.54
N GLU A 304 -9.34 -24.11 2.71
CA GLU A 304 -9.26 -25.54 2.40
C GLU A 304 -8.11 -25.87 1.44
N ARG A 305 -7.73 -24.94 0.54
CA ARG A 305 -6.64 -25.11 -0.43
C ARG A 305 -5.26 -24.79 0.13
N TYR A 306 -5.15 -23.80 1.02
CA TYR A 306 -3.89 -23.28 1.52
C TYR A 306 -3.85 -23.37 3.04
N LEU A 307 -3.48 -24.55 3.53
CA LEU A 307 -3.55 -24.88 4.95
C LEU A 307 -2.56 -24.05 5.79
N GLY A 308 -2.96 -23.77 7.03
CA GLY A 308 -2.08 -23.14 8.04
C GLY A 308 -1.83 -21.66 7.81
N ARG A 309 -2.53 -21.01 6.87
CA ARG A 309 -2.34 -19.58 6.58
C ARG A 309 -3.18 -18.72 7.53
N GLU A 310 -2.56 -18.17 8.57
CA GLU A 310 -3.22 -17.30 9.56
C GLU A 310 -3.99 -16.13 8.92
N ALA A 311 -3.44 -15.53 7.85
CA ALA A 311 -4.06 -14.39 7.17
C ALA A 311 -5.49 -14.70 6.66
N LEU A 312 -5.74 -15.93 6.20
CA LEU A 312 -7.07 -16.36 5.72
C LEU A 312 -8.08 -16.44 6.86
N TRP A 313 -7.65 -16.95 8.03
CA TRP A 313 -8.46 -17.03 9.23
C TRP A 313 -8.72 -15.65 9.85
N LEU A 314 -7.76 -14.73 9.77
CA LEU A 314 -7.97 -13.33 10.17
C LEU A 314 -8.97 -12.62 9.24
N HIS A 315 -8.93 -12.90 7.94
CA HIS A 315 -9.95 -12.43 7.01
C HIS A 315 -11.32 -13.05 7.33
N ARG A 316 -11.39 -14.35 7.59
CA ARG A 316 -12.63 -15.03 8.04
C ARG A 316 -13.24 -14.35 9.26
N ARG A 317 -12.43 -14.06 10.29
CA ARG A 317 -12.89 -13.34 11.50
C ARG A 317 -13.55 -12.01 11.16
N PHE A 318 -12.94 -11.24 10.26
CA PHE A 318 -13.54 -9.99 9.80
C PHE A 318 -14.88 -10.23 9.09
N LEU A 319 -14.93 -11.18 8.15
CA LEU A 319 -16.13 -11.46 7.38
C LEU A 319 -17.29 -11.88 8.30
N SER A 320 -17.03 -12.81 9.21
CA SER A 320 -18.01 -13.34 10.16
C SER A 320 -18.48 -12.27 11.14
N LEU A 321 -17.58 -11.43 11.66
CA LEU A 321 -17.96 -10.33 12.57
C LEU A 321 -18.96 -9.38 11.90
N ASN A 322 -18.62 -8.91 10.69
CA ASN A 322 -19.47 -7.97 9.98
C ASN A 322 -20.76 -8.64 9.52
N TRP A 323 -20.72 -9.93 9.13
CA TRP A 323 -21.94 -10.66 8.80
C TRP A 323 -22.91 -10.69 10.00
N ILE A 324 -22.39 -11.00 11.20
CA ILE A 324 -23.17 -10.98 12.44
C ILE A 324 -23.71 -9.57 12.72
N MET A 325 -22.88 -8.54 12.55
CA MET A 325 -23.26 -7.17 12.91
C MET A 325 -24.31 -6.57 11.98
N TYR A 326 -24.24 -6.82 10.67
CA TYR A 326 -25.04 -6.13 9.65
C TYR A 326 -26.21 -6.94 9.10
N PHE A 327 -26.11 -8.27 9.10
CA PHE A 327 -27.12 -9.14 8.51
C PHE A 327 -27.84 -10.01 9.54
N ALA A 328 -27.15 -10.43 10.60
CA ALA A 328 -27.76 -11.28 11.64
C ALA A 328 -28.51 -10.49 12.74
N ARG A 329 -28.14 -9.24 13.01
CA ARG A 329 -28.83 -8.42 14.02
C ARG A 329 -30.06 -7.73 13.42
N ASN A 330 -31.21 -7.89 14.06
CA ASN A 330 -32.40 -7.09 13.74
C ASN A 330 -32.18 -5.64 14.20
N HIS A 331 -32.28 -4.67 13.28
CA HIS A 331 -32.21 -3.23 13.60
C HIS A 331 -33.47 -2.70 14.32
N SER A 332 -34.38 -3.56 14.75
CA SER A 332 -35.73 -3.19 15.21
C SER A 332 -35.88 -2.94 16.72
N SER A 333 -34.81 -2.93 17.52
CA SER A 333 -34.92 -2.55 18.94
C SER A 333 -33.86 -1.52 19.33
N GLU A 334 -34.33 -0.33 19.71
CA GLU A 334 -33.52 0.74 20.34
C GLU A 334 -32.98 0.34 21.73
N THR A 335 -33.38 -0.82 22.24
CA THR A 335 -32.84 -1.45 23.44
C THR A 335 -31.94 -2.61 23.02
N GLY A 336 -30.68 -2.54 23.43
CA GLY A 336 -29.66 -3.51 23.07
C GLY A 336 -30.02 -4.96 23.40
N GLN A 337 -29.51 -5.85 22.54
CA GLN A 337 -29.07 -7.21 22.82
C GLN A 337 -30.14 -8.31 22.93
N SER A 338 -30.53 -8.85 21.77
CA SER A 338 -30.38 -10.31 21.56
C SER A 338 -30.20 -10.61 20.07
N ILE A 339 -29.23 -11.47 19.74
CA ILE A 339 -29.21 -12.13 18.42
C ILE A 339 -30.32 -13.18 18.49
N ILE A 340 -31.46 -12.92 17.88
CA ILE A 340 -32.49 -13.95 17.70
C ILE A 340 -31.93 -14.94 16.69
N MET A 341 -31.81 -16.22 17.07
CA MET A 341 -31.39 -17.28 16.15
C MET A 341 -32.43 -17.45 15.05
N ASN A 342 -32.25 -16.75 13.94
CA ASN A 342 -33.00 -16.97 12.70
C ASN A 342 -32.39 -18.16 11.92
N GLU A 343 -33.12 -18.67 10.92
CA GLU A 343 -32.66 -19.81 10.11
C GLU A 343 -31.33 -19.54 9.40
N GLU A 344 -31.08 -18.29 8.99
CA GLU A 344 -29.83 -17.89 8.33
C GLU A 344 -28.62 -18.00 9.28
N ILE A 345 -28.75 -17.58 10.54
CA ILE A 345 -27.74 -17.72 11.58
C ILE A 345 -27.45 -19.20 11.85
N VAL A 346 -28.50 -20.01 11.97
CA VAL A 346 -28.35 -21.46 12.19
C VAL A 346 -27.61 -22.11 11.01
N SER A 347 -27.94 -21.71 9.78
CA SER A 347 -27.29 -22.17 8.55
C SER A 347 -25.81 -21.74 8.50
N PHE A 348 -25.52 -20.47 8.77
CA PHE A 348 -24.16 -19.93 8.85
C PHE A 348 -23.32 -20.68 9.88
N ILE A 349 -23.82 -20.83 11.12
CA ILE A 349 -23.16 -21.59 12.19
C ILE A 349 -22.90 -23.04 11.75
N GLY A 350 -23.89 -23.67 11.10
CA GLY A 350 -23.73 -25.01 10.55
C GLY A 350 -22.53 -25.14 9.61
N LYS A 351 -22.37 -24.17 8.70
CA LYS A 351 -21.22 -24.10 7.78
C LYS A 351 -19.89 -23.88 8.53
N GLU A 352 -19.85 -23.00 9.52
CA GLU A 352 -18.62 -22.75 10.31
C GLU A 352 -18.19 -24.00 11.10
N ILE A 353 -19.14 -24.74 11.67
CA ILE A 353 -18.86 -26.00 12.38
C ILE A 353 -18.32 -27.06 11.41
N GLN A 354 -18.85 -27.12 10.19
CA GLN A 354 -18.34 -28.01 9.16
C GLN A 354 -16.90 -27.66 8.74
N LEU A 355 -16.61 -26.36 8.58
CA LEU A 355 -15.26 -25.87 8.26
C LEU A 355 -14.26 -26.18 9.38
N LEU A 356 -14.66 -26.05 10.65
CA LEU A 356 -13.83 -26.47 11.78
C LEU A 356 -13.53 -27.97 11.70
N LYS A 357 -14.56 -28.80 11.47
CA LYS A 357 -14.39 -30.26 11.37
C LYS A 357 -13.41 -30.64 10.26
N SER A 358 -13.57 -30.07 9.06
CA SER A 358 -12.67 -30.37 7.94
C SER A 358 -11.24 -29.92 8.23
N SER A 359 -11.07 -28.75 8.87
CA SER A 359 -9.76 -28.21 9.24
C SER A 359 -9.01 -29.01 10.32
N MET A 360 -9.71 -29.78 11.14
CA MET A 360 -9.12 -30.64 12.17
C MET A 360 -8.81 -32.06 11.70
N THR A 361 -9.44 -32.53 10.62
CA THR A 361 -9.29 -33.92 10.13
C THR A 361 -8.29 -34.07 8.99
N VAL A 362 -7.49 -33.04 8.73
CA VAL A 362 -6.59 -33.06 7.58
C VAL A 362 -5.39 -33.98 7.86
N PRO A 363 -5.08 -34.95 6.98
CA PRO A 363 -3.97 -35.88 7.18
C PRO A 363 -2.63 -35.18 7.19
N ASP A 364 -1.70 -35.64 8.03
CA ASP A 364 -0.33 -35.15 8.06
C ASP A 364 0.40 -35.47 6.74
N THR A 365 0.75 -34.43 5.98
CA THR A 365 1.60 -34.53 4.80
C THR A 365 2.89 -33.74 5.02
N LYS A 366 3.98 -34.11 4.35
CA LYS A 366 5.30 -33.49 4.58
C LYS A 366 5.42 -32.00 4.22
N PHE A 367 4.43 -31.41 3.54
CA PHE A 367 4.59 -30.09 2.89
C PHE A 367 3.64 -28.99 3.40
N GLU A 368 2.61 -29.31 4.18
CA GLU A 368 1.64 -28.32 4.67
C GLU A 368 1.55 -28.29 6.19
N ASP A 369 1.15 -27.15 6.76
CA ASP A 369 1.11 -26.92 8.20
C ASP A 369 -0.29 -27.24 8.77
N PHE A 370 -0.57 -28.54 8.91
CA PHE A 370 -1.83 -29.07 9.43
C PHE A 370 -2.07 -28.69 10.89
N GLN A 371 -0.99 -28.58 11.68
CA GLN A 371 -1.07 -28.17 13.07
C GLN A 371 -1.49 -26.71 13.18
N ALA A 372 -0.89 -25.82 12.39
CA ALA A 372 -1.33 -24.43 12.31
C ALA A 372 -2.76 -24.32 11.80
N GLN A 373 -3.18 -25.14 10.83
CA GLN A 373 -4.56 -25.14 10.32
C GLN A 373 -5.56 -25.46 11.43
N ALA A 374 -5.35 -26.56 12.16
CA ALA A 374 -6.21 -26.96 13.26
C ALA A 374 -6.23 -25.90 14.38
N LEU A 375 -5.06 -25.32 14.70
CA LEU A 375 -4.94 -24.24 15.69
C LEU A 375 -5.73 -22.99 15.27
N HIS A 376 -5.55 -22.49 14.04
CA HIS A 376 -6.24 -21.29 13.58
C HIS A 376 -7.76 -21.48 13.49
N ALA A 377 -8.22 -22.65 13.01
CA ALA A 377 -9.64 -22.99 12.98
C ALA A 377 -10.27 -23.01 14.38
N THR A 378 -9.56 -23.62 15.33
CA THR A 378 -9.96 -23.74 16.73
C THR A 378 -10.01 -22.35 17.40
N VAL A 379 -8.97 -21.54 17.24
CA VAL A 379 -8.92 -20.16 17.76
C VAL A 379 -10.03 -19.30 17.16
N TYR A 380 -10.30 -19.45 15.86
CA TYR A 380 -11.40 -18.78 15.19
C TYR A 380 -12.76 -19.15 15.81
N MET A 381 -13.04 -20.44 16.00
CA MET A 381 -14.30 -20.90 16.57
C MET A 381 -14.48 -20.43 18.02
N MET A 382 -13.43 -20.52 18.83
CA MET A 382 -13.45 -20.02 20.22
C MET A 382 -13.62 -18.51 20.30
N TRP A 383 -13.20 -17.77 19.29
CA TRP A 383 -13.50 -16.35 19.20
C TRP A 383 -14.97 -16.12 18.78
N LEU A 384 -15.50 -16.91 17.85
CA LEU A 384 -16.88 -16.79 17.37
C LEU A 384 -17.92 -17.02 18.48
N THR A 385 -17.66 -17.94 19.41
CA THR A 385 -18.53 -18.21 20.58
C THR A 385 -18.68 -17.01 21.50
N LYS A 386 -17.73 -16.07 21.50
CA LYS A 386 -17.83 -14.82 22.25
C LYS A 386 -18.80 -13.81 21.62
N HIS A 387 -19.13 -13.97 20.34
CA HIS A 387 -19.99 -13.04 19.58
C HIS A 387 -21.41 -13.57 19.32
N ILE A 388 -21.61 -14.89 19.38
CA ILE A 388 -22.90 -15.53 19.14
C ILE A 388 -23.36 -16.30 20.39
N PRO A 389 -24.36 -15.80 21.13
CA PRO A 389 -24.98 -16.53 22.23
C PRO A 389 -25.52 -17.89 21.78
N GLY A 390 -25.31 -18.94 22.58
CA GLY A 390 -25.81 -20.29 22.27
C GLY A 390 -24.96 -21.11 21.30
N LEU A 391 -23.98 -20.51 20.61
CA LEU A 391 -23.07 -21.25 19.72
C LEU A 391 -22.32 -22.36 20.46
N TRP A 392 -21.98 -22.15 21.74
CA TRP A 392 -21.33 -23.16 22.57
C TRP A 392 -22.14 -24.46 22.67
N ARG A 393 -23.45 -24.34 22.94
CA ARG A 393 -24.36 -25.51 22.99
C ARG A 393 -24.44 -26.22 21.65
N MET A 394 -24.53 -25.48 20.55
CA MET A 394 -24.52 -26.06 19.20
C MET A 394 -23.20 -26.78 18.87
N LEU A 395 -22.07 -26.28 19.38
CA LEU A 395 -20.77 -26.94 19.23
C LEU A 395 -20.75 -28.26 20.01
N GLU A 396 -21.21 -28.26 21.26
CA GLU A 396 -21.32 -29.46 22.08
C GLU A 396 -22.19 -30.53 21.40
N GLU A 397 -23.38 -30.14 20.93
CA GLU A 397 -24.31 -31.03 20.22
C GLU A 397 -23.72 -31.60 18.93
N LYS A 398 -23.04 -30.78 18.11
CA LYS A 398 -22.59 -31.19 16.78
C LYS A 398 -21.20 -31.82 16.74
N LEU A 399 -20.27 -31.47 17.63
CA LEU A 399 -18.91 -32.03 17.67
C LEU A 399 -18.79 -33.20 18.64
N GLY A 400 -19.63 -33.24 19.67
CA GLY A 400 -19.49 -34.15 20.80
C GLY A 400 -18.36 -33.74 21.75
N THR A 401 -18.46 -34.20 23.00
CA THR A 401 -17.60 -33.76 24.11
C THR A 401 -16.11 -34.03 23.88
N GLU A 402 -15.75 -35.16 23.24
CA GLU A 402 -14.34 -35.54 23.04
C GLU A 402 -13.61 -34.67 22.02
N LYS A 403 -14.25 -34.32 20.90
CA LYS A 403 -13.66 -33.38 19.92
C LYS A 403 -13.56 -31.97 20.51
N LEU A 404 -14.52 -31.56 21.32
CA LEU A 404 -14.49 -30.28 22.00
C LEU A 404 -13.35 -30.18 23.03
N LYS A 405 -13.07 -31.26 23.77
CA LYS A 405 -11.88 -31.36 24.63
C LYS A 405 -10.59 -31.22 23.83
N CYS A 406 -10.52 -31.82 22.64
CA CYS A 406 -9.37 -31.68 21.74
C CYS A 406 -9.17 -30.21 21.30
N VAL A 407 -10.24 -29.52 20.89
CA VAL A 407 -10.24 -28.09 20.56
C VAL A 407 -9.69 -27.27 21.74
N LEU A 408 -10.21 -27.48 22.95
CA LEU A 408 -9.76 -26.76 24.14
C LEU A 408 -8.29 -27.03 24.48
N LYS A 409 -7.83 -28.27 24.31
CA LYS A 409 -6.44 -28.65 24.53
C LYS A 409 -5.49 -27.93 23.57
N ILE A 410 -5.85 -27.84 22.29
CA ILE A 410 -5.05 -27.14 21.26
C ILE A 410 -4.87 -25.66 21.63
N VAL A 411 -5.94 -24.96 22.03
CA VAL A 411 -5.85 -23.54 22.44
C VAL A 411 -5.01 -23.38 23.70
N ALA A 412 -5.20 -24.26 24.69
CA ALA A 412 -4.50 -24.19 25.97
C ALA A 412 -2.99 -24.38 25.84
N GLN A 413 -2.54 -25.21 24.88
CA GLN A 413 -1.12 -25.48 24.65
C GLN A 413 -0.42 -24.31 23.92
N GLU A 414 -1.05 -23.74 22.90
CA GLU A 414 -0.40 -22.80 21.98
C GLU A 414 -0.69 -21.32 22.28
N ARG A 415 -1.83 -21.00 22.92
CA ARG A 415 -2.22 -19.61 23.28
C ARG A 415 -2.89 -19.56 24.66
N PRO A 416 -2.13 -19.74 25.76
CA PRO A 416 -2.67 -19.81 27.13
C PRO A 416 -3.45 -18.55 27.55
N ASN A 417 -3.11 -17.38 27.00
CA ASN A 417 -3.82 -16.12 27.28
C ASN A 417 -5.21 -16.01 26.62
N LEU A 418 -5.52 -16.87 25.63
CA LEU A 418 -6.83 -16.95 24.98
C LEU A 418 -7.70 -18.08 25.57
N ALA A 419 -7.09 -18.98 26.33
CA ALA A 419 -7.83 -19.92 27.15
C ALA A 419 -8.67 -19.10 28.14
N PHE A 420 -9.96 -19.39 28.19
CA PHE A 420 -10.84 -18.89 29.23
C PHE A 420 -10.14 -19.10 30.59
N ALA A 421 -10.32 -18.16 31.53
CA ALA A 421 -9.73 -18.31 32.86
C ALA A 421 -9.98 -19.74 33.35
N PRO A 422 -8.99 -20.45 33.94
CA PRO A 422 -9.10 -21.88 34.24
C PRO A 422 -10.39 -22.28 34.99
N ASN A 423 -10.97 -21.34 35.74
CA ASN A 423 -12.21 -21.54 36.48
C ASN A 423 -13.46 -21.69 35.60
N ASP A 424 -13.50 -21.11 34.39
CA ASP A 424 -14.65 -21.20 33.48
C ASP A 424 -14.66 -22.53 32.70
N ILE A 425 -13.48 -23.04 32.33
CA ILE A 425 -13.35 -24.32 31.60
C ILE A 425 -13.80 -25.49 32.47
N PHE A 426 -13.51 -25.46 33.78
CA PHE A 426 -13.96 -26.48 34.73
C PHE A 426 -15.43 -26.32 35.16
N ALA A 427 -15.98 -25.10 35.15
CA ALA A 427 -17.40 -24.88 35.42
C ALA A 427 -18.28 -25.44 34.28
N VAL A 428 -17.88 -25.21 33.02
CA VAL A 428 -18.57 -25.74 31.83
C VAL A 428 -18.48 -27.26 31.73
N LEU A 429 -17.33 -27.86 32.07
CA LEU A 429 -17.17 -29.33 32.05
C LEU A 429 -17.87 -30.07 33.20
N LYS A 430 -18.33 -29.39 34.25
CA LYS A 430 -18.97 -30.03 35.42
C LYS A 430 -20.50 -29.98 35.45
N GLY A 431 -21.16 -29.38 34.46
CA GLY A 431 -22.64 -29.32 34.46
C GLY A 431 -23.23 -28.71 35.74
N LEU A 432 -22.50 -27.77 36.37
CA LEU A 432 -23.00 -27.07 37.53
C LEU A 432 -23.80 -25.86 37.05
N SER A 433 -25.12 -25.98 37.18
CA SER A 433 -26.04 -24.84 37.20
C SER A 433 -25.55 -23.87 38.25
N ILE A 434 -25.11 -22.68 37.84
CA ILE A 434 -24.96 -21.55 38.75
C ILE A 434 -26.32 -20.86 38.74
N ASN A 435 -27.03 -20.95 39.87
CA ASN A 435 -28.25 -20.18 40.17
C ASN A 435 -27.98 -18.68 40.09
#